data_AF-A0A7R7IAE2-F1
#
_entry.id   AF-A0A7R7IAE2-F1
#
_cell.length_a   1.000
_cell.length_b   1.000
_cell.length_c   1.000
_cell.angle_alpha   90.00
_cell.angle_beta   90.00
_cell.angle_gamma   90.00
#
_symmetry.space_group_name_H-M   'P 1'
#
loop_
_entity.id
_entity.type
_entity.pdbx_description
1 polymer ?
#
loop_
_entity_poly.entity_id
_entity_poly.type
_entity_poly.pdbx_seq_one_letter_code
_entity_poly.pdbx_strand_id
1 'polypeptide(L)'
;MDRFPPYQPKPGAVLSPTGKGYIDDEEDDSEHEQEVEEGRDPVELDDEIIEAMRFVTPPPEAPVNKTNREKYSCPVCHINLWGKPGIVVYCGGEHCNKAALVVLK
;
A
#
# COMPACT_ATOMS: atom_id res chain seq x y z
N MET A 1 5.87 -7.23 22.10
CA MET A 1 6.04 -5.95 21.38
C MET A 1 6.76 -6.22 20.08
N ASP A 2 6.03 -6.22 18.97
CA ASP A 2 6.55 -6.30 17.61
C ASP A 2 7.46 -5.11 17.29
N ARG A 3 8.75 -5.32 17.51
CA ARG A 3 9.80 -4.41 17.06
C ARG A 3 10.13 -4.84 15.64
N PHE A 4 9.50 -4.18 14.67
CA PHE A 4 9.89 -4.30 13.26
C PHE A 4 11.42 -4.27 13.17
N PRO A 5 12.05 -5.20 12.40
CA PRO A 5 13.50 -5.26 12.29
C PRO A 5 14.05 -3.87 11.91
N PRO A 6 15.17 -3.43 12.51
CA PRO A 6 15.71 -2.09 12.27
C PRO A 6 16.19 -1.88 10.82
N TYR A 7 16.31 -2.96 10.04
CA TYR A 7 16.73 -2.90 8.66
C TYR A 7 15.54 -2.72 7.73
N GLN A 8 15.46 -1.54 7.12
CA GLN A 8 14.56 -1.32 5.99
C GLN A 8 15.16 -2.00 4.75
N PRO A 9 14.41 -2.84 4.03
CA PRO A 9 14.90 -3.42 2.78
C PRO A 9 15.21 -2.29 1.81
N LYS A 10 16.38 -2.34 1.18
CA LYS A 10 16.78 -1.37 0.16
C LYS A 10 15.80 -1.47 -1.02
N PRO A 11 15.24 -0.35 -1.52
CA PRO A 11 14.39 -0.38 -2.70
C PRO A 11 15.21 -0.93 -3.88
N GLY A 12 14.75 -2.02 -4.47
CA GLY A 12 15.44 -2.71 -5.57
C GLY A 12 15.82 -4.18 -5.30
N ALA A 13 15.56 -4.72 -4.11
CA ALA A 13 15.68 -6.16 -3.90
C ALA A 13 14.67 -6.91 -4.78
N VAL A 14 15.18 -7.65 -5.75
CA VAL A 14 14.39 -8.50 -6.65
C VAL A 14 13.63 -9.51 -5.81
N LEU A 15 12.30 -9.39 -5.76
CA LEU A 15 11.44 -10.39 -5.16
C LEU A 15 11.40 -11.57 -6.12
N SER A 16 12.05 -12.67 -5.76
CA SER A 16 11.87 -13.93 -6.48
C SER A 16 10.37 -14.29 -6.48
N PRO A 17 9.80 -14.84 -7.57
CA PRO A 17 8.36 -15.07 -7.73
C PRO A 17 7.73 -15.94 -6.63
N THR A 18 8.55 -16.66 -5.85
CA THR A 18 8.12 -17.59 -4.80
C THR A 18 8.25 -17.07 -3.37
N GLY A 19 8.62 -15.80 -3.16
CA GLY A 19 8.50 -15.13 -1.86
C GLY A 19 9.39 -15.68 -0.73
N LYS A 20 10.51 -16.34 -1.06
CA LYS A 20 11.56 -16.71 -0.11
C LYS A 20 12.88 -16.13 -0.60
N GLY A 21 13.29 -14.99 -0.06
CA GLY A 21 14.57 -14.37 -0.40
C GLY A 21 15.64 -14.70 0.64
N TYR A 22 16.67 -15.42 0.23
CA TYR A 22 18.10 -15.20 0.50
C TYR A 22 18.84 -15.97 -0.61
N ILE A 23 19.59 -15.26 -1.46
CA ILE A 23 20.56 -15.89 -2.36
C ILE A 23 21.93 -15.49 -1.80
N ASP A 24 22.67 -16.50 -1.39
CA ASP A 24 24.03 -16.44 -0.88
C ASP A 24 24.97 -16.07 -2.05
N ASP A 25 25.91 -15.16 -1.80
CA ASP A 25 26.93 -14.73 -2.76
C ASP A 25 27.85 -15.91 -3.13
N GLU A 26 27.69 -16.49 -4.32
CA GLU A 26 28.79 -17.11 -5.06
C GLU A 26 28.85 -16.47 -6.46
N GLU A 27 30.00 -15.86 -6.75
CA GLU A 27 30.36 -15.23 -8.01
C GLU A 27 30.23 -16.20 -9.20
N ASP A 28 29.44 -15.84 -10.22
CA ASP A 28 29.57 -16.40 -11.57
C ASP A 28 29.53 -15.26 -12.59
N ASP A 29 30.72 -14.95 -13.10
CA ASP A 29 31.03 -13.89 -14.04
C ASP A 29 30.62 -14.32 -15.47
N SER A 30 29.31 -14.43 -15.73
CA SER A 30 28.78 -14.66 -17.07
C SER A 30 28.16 -13.38 -17.62
N GLU A 31 28.99 -12.58 -18.29
CA GLU A 31 28.65 -11.63 -19.34
C GLU A 31 27.32 -11.97 -20.07
N HIS A 32 26.24 -11.28 -19.71
CA HIS A 32 25.02 -11.24 -20.52
C HIS A 32 24.90 -9.84 -21.12
N GLU A 33 25.51 -9.66 -22.28
CA GLU A 33 25.34 -8.47 -23.11
C GLU A 33 23.87 -8.40 -23.55
N GLN A 34 23.05 -7.64 -22.83
CA GLN A 34 21.75 -7.23 -23.35
C GLN A 34 21.97 -5.98 -24.20
N GLU A 35 22.07 -6.23 -25.50
CA GLU A 35 21.96 -5.23 -26.55
C GLU A 35 20.70 -4.39 -26.30
N VAL A 36 20.89 -3.10 -26.02
CA VAL A 36 19.80 -2.12 -25.94
C VAL A 36 19.36 -1.84 -27.37
N GLU A 37 18.42 -2.63 -27.88
CA GLU A 37 17.76 -2.38 -29.16
C GLU A 37 16.82 -1.17 -28.99
N GLU A 38 17.25 -0.07 -29.61
CA GLU A 38 16.59 1.22 -29.70
C GLU A 38 15.36 1.09 -30.62
N GLY A 39 14.23 0.66 -30.06
CA GLY A 39 13.03 0.46 -30.87
C GLY A 39 11.86 -0.16 -30.12
N ARG A 40 11.44 0.41 -28.99
CA ARG A 40 10.23 -0.07 -28.32
C ARG A 40 8.99 0.35 -29.13
N ASP A 41 8.56 -0.51 -30.03
CA ASP A 41 7.24 -0.44 -30.67
C ASP A 41 6.16 -0.18 -29.61
N PRO A 42 5.12 0.62 -29.90
CA PRO A 42 4.01 0.80 -28.98
C PRO A 42 3.45 -0.60 -28.68
N VAL A 43 3.53 -1.02 -27.42
CA VAL A 43 2.93 -2.27 -26.95
C VAL A 43 1.45 -2.23 -27.31
N GLU A 44 1.06 -3.01 -28.31
CA GLU A 44 -0.34 -3.27 -28.60
C GLU A 44 -0.90 -3.96 -27.35
N LEU A 45 -1.73 -3.23 -26.60
CA LEU A 45 -2.46 -3.80 -25.48
C LEU A 45 -3.46 -4.79 -26.09
N ASP A 46 -3.41 -6.05 -25.64
CA ASP A 46 -4.36 -7.06 -26.09
C ASP A 46 -5.80 -6.55 -25.89
N ASP A 47 -6.70 -6.85 -26.84
CA ASP A 47 -8.11 -6.45 -26.78
C ASP A 47 -8.78 -6.85 -25.45
N GLU A 48 -8.33 -7.97 -24.85
CA GLU A 48 -8.74 -8.44 -23.53
C GLU A 48 -8.36 -7.46 -22.40
N ILE A 49 -7.15 -6.90 -22.45
CA ILE A 49 -6.68 -5.92 -21.47
C ILE A 49 -7.43 -4.60 -21.62
N ILE A 50 -7.70 -4.18 -22.86
CA ILE A 50 -8.46 -2.96 -23.16
C ILE A 50 -9.90 -3.08 -22.63
N GLU A 51 -10.57 -4.22 -22.88
CA GLU A 51 -11.91 -4.47 -22.36
C GLU A 51 -11.91 -4.54 -20.82
N ALA A 52 -10.87 -5.11 -20.20
CA ALA A 52 -10.74 -5.14 -18.75
C ALA A 52 -10.53 -3.74 -18.13
N MET A 53 -9.77 -2.86 -18.79
CA MET A 53 -9.53 -1.48 -18.32
C MET A 53 -10.80 -0.62 -18.31
N ARG A 54 -11.80 -0.94 -19.13
CA ARG A 54 -13.10 -0.25 -19.14
C ARG A 54 -13.84 -0.30 -17.80
N PHE A 55 -13.58 -1.31 -16.98
CA PHE A 55 -14.23 -1.47 -15.68
C PHE A 55 -13.48 -0.78 -14.52
N VAL A 56 -12.31 -0.20 -14.80
CA VAL A 56 -11.49 0.47 -13.78
C VAL A 56 -11.77 1.97 -13.81
N THR A 57 -12.23 2.51 -12.68
CA THR A 57 -12.34 3.97 -12.51
C THR A 57 -10.95 4.56 -12.23
N PRO A 58 -10.48 5.55 -13.00
CA PRO A 58 -9.19 6.18 -12.76
C PRO A 58 -9.18 6.93 -11.43
N PRO A 59 -8.00 7.05 -10.78
CA PRO A 59 -7.87 7.85 -9.57
C PRO A 59 -8.31 9.31 -9.83
N PRO A 60 -8.94 9.97 -8.85
CA PRO A 60 -9.32 11.37 -8.97
C PRO A 60 -8.09 12.28 -9.17
N GLU A 61 -8.23 13.29 -10.04
CA GLU A 61 -7.16 14.24 -10.41
C GLU A 61 -6.75 15.19 -9.27
N ALA A 62 -7.66 15.43 -8.32
CA ALA A 62 -7.36 16.22 -7.13
C ALA A 62 -6.60 15.36 -6.10
N PRO A 63 -5.59 15.92 -5.39
CA PRO A 63 -4.89 15.22 -4.33
C PRO A 63 -5.86 14.91 -3.19
N VAL A 64 -6.47 13.72 -3.23
CA VAL A 64 -7.21 13.17 -2.10
C VAL A 64 -6.18 12.95 -1.00
N ASN A 65 -6.44 13.51 0.18
CA ASN A 65 -5.57 13.44 1.36
C ASN A 65 -4.80 12.11 1.41
N LYS A 66 -3.46 12.18 1.54
CA LYS A 66 -2.49 11.07 1.35
C LYS A 66 -2.80 9.75 2.07
N THR A 67 -3.71 9.74 3.04
CA THR A 67 -4.06 8.55 3.82
C THR A 67 -5.49 8.07 3.62
N ASN A 68 -6.38 8.86 2.99
CA ASN A 68 -7.82 8.58 2.87
C ASN A 68 -8.46 8.08 4.19
N ARG A 69 -7.94 8.61 5.32
CA ARG A 69 -8.33 8.24 6.68
C ARG A 69 -8.75 9.49 7.46
N GLU A 70 -9.80 9.35 8.25
CA GLU A 70 -10.27 10.35 9.20
C GLU A 70 -9.83 9.99 10.63
N LYS A 71 -9.61 11.03 11.45
CA LYS A 71 -9.31 10.85 12.87
C LYS A 71 -10.61 10.83 13.66
N TYR A 72 -10.84 9.75 14.37
CA TYR A 72 -11.94 9.54 15.30
C TYR A 72 -11.43 9.74 16.73
N SER A 73 -12.22 10.38 17.60
CA SER A 73 -11.88 10.61 19.00
C SER A 73 -13.04 10.26 19.92
N CYS A 74 -12.75 9.57 21.03
CA CYS A 74 -13.78 9.29 22.04
C CYS A 74 -14.06 10.56 22.86
N PRO A 75 -15.33 10.97 23.02
CA PRO A 75 -15.67 12.17 23.80
C PRO A 75 -15.45 12.00 25.31
N VAL A 76 -15.30 10.76 25.80
CA VAL A 76 -15.15 10.44 27.24
C VAL A 76 -13.70 10.32 27.65
N CYS A 77 -12.93 9.48 26.96
CA CYS A 77 -11.53 9.18 27.32
C CYS A 77 -10.50 9.77 26.37
N HIS A 78 -10.93 10.45 25.31
CA HIS A 78 -10.07 11.13 24.33
C HIS A 78 -9.09 10.22 23.58
N ILE A 79 -9.31 8.89 23.60
CA ILE A 79 -8.56 7.97 22.75
C ILE A 79 -8.83 8.30 21.28
N ASN A 80 -7.78 8.24 20.46
CA ASN A 80 -7.84 8.56 19.05
C ASN A 80 -7.64 7.32 18.19
N LEU A 81 -8.34 7.25 17.06
CA LEU A 81 -8.28 6.16 16.07
C LEU A 81 -8.29 6.76 14.67
N TRP A 82 -7.51 6.20 13.75
CA TRP A 82 -7.53 6.58 12.33
C TRP A 82 -8.22 5.50 11.51
N GLY A 83 -9.29 5.85 10.79
CA GLY A 83 -10.11 4.90 10.07
C GLY A 83 -10.56 5.45 8.72
N LYS A 84 -11.16 4.59 7.89
CA LYS A 84 -11.79 5.03 6.63
C LYS A 84 -12.88 6.07 6.93
N PRO A 85 -13.12 7.07 6.09
CA PRO A 85 -14.28 7.96 6.25
C PRO A 85 -15.60 7.18 6.24
N GLY A 86 -16.57 7.67 7.02
CA GLY A 86 -17.95 7.14 7.03
C GLY A 86 -18.17 5.85 7.82
N ILE A 87 -17.21 5.41 8.64
CA ILE A 87 -17.42 4.26 9.54
C ILE A 87 -17.93 4.71 10.91
N VAL A 88 -18.69 3.84 11.57
CA VAL A 88 -19.10 4.05 12.96
C VAL A 88 -18.16 3.26 13.86
N VAL A 89 -17.56 3.93 14.85
CA VAL A 89 -16.63 3.32 15.80
C VAL A 89 -17.12 3.57 17.21
N TYR A 90 -17.09 2.53 18.05
CA TYR A 90 -17.47 2.61 19.47
C TYR A 90 -16.26 2.40 20.37
N CYS A 91 -16.17 3.15 21.46
CA CYS A 91 -15.08 3.07 22.43
C CYS A 91 -15.24 1.84 23.34
N GLY A 92 -14.22 0.99 23.39
CA GLY A 92 -14.21 -0.22 24.24
C GLY A 92 -13.83 0.01 25.71
N GLY A 93 -13.58 1.25 26.13
CA GLY A 93 -13.20 1.55 27.53
C GLY A 93 -14.36 1.30 28.50
N GLU A 94 -14.07 0.69 29.66
CA GLU A 94 -15.07 0.36 30.68
C GLU A 94 -15.85 1.59 31.16
N HIS A 95 -15.17 2.74 31.30
CA HIS A 95 -15.78 4.02 31.71
C HIS A 95 -16.44 4.78 30.54
N CYS A 96 -16.39 4.24 29.32
CA CYS A 96 -16.91 4.91 28.12
C CYS A 96 -18.27 4.38 27.67
N ASN A 97 -18.79 3.29 28.26
CA ASN A 97 -20.12 2.73 27.95
C ASN A 97 -20.39 2.58 26.44
N LYS A 98 -19.40 2.15 25.66
CA LYS A 98 -19.51 2.08 24.19
C LYS A 98 -19.88 3.43 23.56
N ALA A 99 -19.30 4.53 24.02
CA ALA A 99 -19.47 5.84 23.41
C ALA A 99 -19.07 5.81 21.92
N ALA A 100 -19.91 6.38 21.05
CA ALA A 100 -19.56 6.56 19.64
C ALA A 100 -18.42 7.58 19.53
N LEU A 101 -17.36 7.23 18.79
CA LEU A 101 -16.28 8.16 18.51
C LEU A 101 -16.73 9.19 17.48
N VAL A 102 -16.31 10.43 17.67
CA VAL A 102 -16.61 11.56 16.77
C VAL A 102 -15.45 11.82 15.82
N VAL A 103 -15.75 12.17 14.57
CA VAL A 103 -14.73 12.58 13.60
C VAL A 103 -14.23 13.98 13.96
N LEU A 104 -12.92 14.11 14.16
CA LEU A 104 -12.25 15.38 14.30
C LEU A 104 -11.91 15.92 12.90
N LYS A 105 -12.49 17.08 12.57
CA LYS A 105 -12.19 17.84 11.36
C LYS A 105 -11.02 18.79 11.58
#